data_AF-A0A7S3Y8P7-F1
#
_entry.id   AF-A0A7S3Y8P7-F1
#
_cell.length_a   1.000
_cell.length_b   1.000
_cell.length_c   1.000
_cell.angle_alpha   90.00
_cell.angle_beta   90.00
_cell.angle_gamma   90.00
#
_symmetry.space_group_name_H-M   'P 1'
#
loop_
_entity.id
_entity.type
_entity.pdbx_description
1 polymer ?
#
loop_
_entity_poly.entity_id
_entity_poly.type
_entity_poly.pdbx_seq_one_letter_code
_entity_poly.pdbx_strand_id
1 'polypeptide(L)'
;QRYPRRRAPGRDSEMGRRHALNNTAKSYFTSWEKKEAGYGTKSARVGTDSKLPFGHCRLGLQRAVDPVVSPSGHIYSKEAIYEYLLAKQEELAKMRAAWEKEQQEKATEEAFKASEEEQAKIQQFIKDQESVSRKRKNPSQEKKDVMKKFLYAPKKAGEIMQDPKSKEEKQKDLQRTSFWLPEFTPAAKKQKVEAPPKRPPSPFSRRPLRLKDLVPIKLKVLEGTSGREAKFVCQVSGKQITYQDTVFLRNTGVVMLKKCYDELAKPTMTCPVTGKKFKKKHAILIKNDGTGFASTGNVIAKQWGEALMN
;
A
#
# COMPACT_ATOMS: atom_id res chain seq x y z
N GLN A 1 58.66 28.39 34.32
CA GLN A 1 58.15 28.25 32.93
C GLN A 1 56.77 28.89 32.86
N ARG A 2 56.54 29.76 31.87
CA ARG A 2 55.44 30.73 31.79
C ARG A 2 54.14 30.07 31.34
N TYR A 3 53.03 30.36 32.02
CA TYR A 3 51.68 30.06 31.56
C TYR A 3 51.32 30.91 30.33
N PRO A 4 50.59 30.37 29.33
CA PRO A 4 50.14 31.16 28.19
C PRO A 4 48.93 32.04 28.59
N ARG A 5 49.09 33.36 28.41
CA ARG A 5 48.01 34.35 28.58
C ARG A 5 46.91 34.12 27.54
N ARG A 6 45.66 34.07 27.99
CA ARG A 6 44.45 34.17 27.16
C ARG A 6 44.50 35.49 26.36
N ARG A 7 44.42 35.42 25.03
CA ARG A 7 44.16 36.59 24.17
C ARG A 7 42.69 36.97 24.32
N ALA A 8 42.44 38.21 24.73
CA ALA A 8 41.11 38.83 24.63
C ALA A 8 40.78 39.06 23.14
N PRO A 9 39.54 38.83 22.68
CA PRO A 9 39.14 39.27 21.35
C PRO A 9 39.03 40.79 21.34
N GLY A 10 39.82 41.42 20.47
CA GLY A 10 39.76 42.85 20.19
C GLY A 10 38.40 43.24 19.63
N ARG A 11 37.93 44.43 20.01
CA ARG A 11 36.83 45.11 19.37
C ARG A 11 37.34 45.61 18.02
N ASP A 12 37.07 44.87 16.96
CA ASP A 12 37.13 45.39 15.61
C ASP A 12 35.86 46.21 15.37
N SER A 13 35.94 47.48 15.75
CA SER A 13 35.04 48.52 15.27
C SER A 13 35.48 48.93 13.86
N GLU A 14 34.88 48.30 12.84
CA GLU A 14 34.53 48.91 11.54
C GLU A 14 34.03 47.82 10.57
N MET A 15 32.83 47.30 10.83
CA MET A 15 32.04 46.71 9.75
C MET A 15 31.10 47.80 9.28
N GLY A 16 31.48 48.47 8.19
CA GLY A 16 30.69 49.53 7.57
C GLY A 16 29.23 49.11 7.48
N ARG A 17 28.33 50.02 7.88
CA ARG A 17 26.88 49.85 7.73
C ARG A 17 26.61 49.59 6.25
N ARG A 18 26.50 48.32 5.86
CA ARG A 18 25.90 47.96 4.57
C ARG A 18 24.50 48.54 4.64
N HIS A 19 24.17 49.45 3.73
CA HIS A 19 22.82 49.95 3.56
C HIS A 19 21.88 48.76 3.62
N ALA A 20 20.98 48.74 4.61
CA ALA A 20 19.93 47.74 4.70
C ALA A 20 19.00 47.99 3.51
N LEU A 21 19.34 47.42 2.35
CA LEU A 21 18.40 47.33 1.25
C LEU A 21 17.24 46.49 1.74
N ASN A 22 16.01 46.98 1.53
CA ASN A 22 14.80 46.25 1.91
C ASN A 22 14.80 44.87 1.24
N ASN A 23 14.19 43.87 1.88
CA ASN A 23 14.12 42.47 1.42
C ASN A 23 13.47 42.30 0.02
N THR A 24 12.95 43.36 -0.59
CA THR A 24 12.32 43.40 -1.92
C THR A 24 13.19 44.06 -3.00
N ALA A 25 14.37 44.57 -2.65
CA ALA A 25 15.21 45.33 -3.58
C ALA A 25 16.00 44.46 -4.58
N LYS A 26 15.99 43.13 -4.41
CA LYS A 26 16.69 42.18 -5.30
C LYS A 26 15.67 41.32 -6.04
N SER A 27 15.92 41.06 -7.32
CA SER A 27 15.13 40.15 -8.16
C SER A 27 15.31 38.67 -7.80
N TYR A 28 16.31 38.34 -6.97
CA TYR A 28 16.55 37.01 -6.45
C TYR A 28 16.52 37.02 -4.93
N PHE A 29 15.93 35.99 -4.34
CA PHE A 29 15.99 35.78 -2.90
C PHE A 29 17.42 35.44 -2.47
N THR A 30 17.92 36.16 -1.48
CA THR A 30 19.15 35.82 -0.77
C THR A 30 18.99 34.52 0.01
N SER A 31 20.12 33.89 0.37
CA SER A 31 20.08 32.67 1.17
C SER A 31 19.36 32.84 2.52
N TRP A 32 19.42 34.04 3.11
CA TRP A 32 18.74 34.34 4.37
C TRP A 32 17.22 34.42 4.17
N GLU A 33 16.76 35.16 3.16
CA GLU A 33 15.34 35.27 2.82
C GLU A 33 14.74 33.91 2.41
N LYS A 34 15.48 33.08 1.66
CA LYS A 34 15.06 31.71 1.33
C LYS A 34 14.84 30.86 2.58
N LYS A 35 15.71 31.01 3.59
CA LYS A 35 15.62 30.28 4.85
C LYS A 35 14.43 30.75 5.70
N GLU A 36 14.20 32.06 5.74
CA GLU A 36 13.13 32.69 6.52
C GLU A 36 11.73 32.47 5.89
N ALA A 37 11.63 32.59 4.56
CA ALA A 37 10.43 32.24 3.80
C ALA A 37 10.20 30.72 3.73
N GLY A 38 11.18 29.92 4.16
CA GLY A 38 11.01 28.49 4.36
C GLY A 38 11.14 27.63 3.11
N TYR A 39 11.82 28.14 2.08
CA TYR A 39 12.11 27.43 0.85
C TYR A 39 13.22 26.38 1.03
N GLY A 40 13.14 25.32 0.23
CA GLY A 40 14.09 24.20 0.23
C GLY A 40 13.85 23.18 1.35
N THR A 41 14.79 22.25 1.51
CA THR A 41 14.69 21.19 2.51
C THR A 41 15.03 21.71 3.90
N LYS A 42 14.05 21.73 4.81
CA LYS A 42 14.28 22.06 6.23
C LYS A 42 14.65 20.79 6.98
N SER A 43 15.70 20.86 7.79
CA SER A 43 16.11 19.76 8.66
C SER A 43 16.05 20.19 10.13
N ALA A 44 15.30 19.48 10.96
CA ALA A 44 15.21 19.73 12.40
C ALA A 44 15.67 18.50 13.19
N ARG A 45 16.40 18.71 14.28
CA ARG A 45 16.70 17.63 15.25
C ARG A 45 15.46 17.38 16.10
N VAL A 46 14.98 16.15 16.06
CA VAL A 46 13.80 15.69 16.77
C VAL A 46 14.19 15.24 18.18
N GLY A 47 13.48 15.72 19.19
CA GLY A 47 13.74 15.36 20.59
C GLY A 47 13.44 13.90 20.92
N THR A 48 13.81 13.49 22.13
CA THR A 48 13.45 12.17 22.69
C THR A 48 11.93 12.00 22.78
N ASP A 49 11.21 13.09 23.06
CA ASP A 49 9.76 13.10 23.30
C ASP A 49 8.94 12.73 22.06
N SER A 50 9.53 12.83 20.86
CA SER A 50 8.85 12.44 19.63
C SER A 50 8.96 10.94 19.32
N LYS A 51 9.70 10.18 20.14
CA LYS A 51 9.83 8.73 20.01
C LYS A 51 8.94 8.05 21.04
N LEU A 52 8.33 6.94 20.62
CA LEU A 52 7.56 6.12 21.54
C LEU A 52 8.53 5.43 22.52
N PRO A 53 8.31 5.53 23.84
CA PRO A 53 9.14 4.82 24.80
C PRO A 53 8.99 3.30 24.67
N PHE A 54 10.03 2.57 25.07
CA PHE A 54 9.99 1.12 25.06
C PHE A 54 8.82 0.58 25.93
N GLY A 55 8.21 -0.53 25.51
CA GLY A 55 7.09 -1.17 26.23
C GLY A 55 5.74 -0.48 26.10
N HIS A 56 5.63 0.54 25.23
CA HIS A 56 4.35 1.13 24.86
C HIS A 56 3.70 0.40 23.68
N CYS A 57 2.38 0.46 23.64
CA CYS A 57 1.56 -0.07 22.55
C CYS A 57 1.70 0.84 21.33
N ARG A 58 2.06 0.27 20.19
CA ARG A 58 2.21 1.03 18.95
C ARG A 58 0.88 1.53 18.36
N LEU A 59 -0.25 0.90 18.70
CA LEU A 59 -1.60 1.35 18.30
C LEU A 59 -2.14 2.44 19.22
N GLY A 60 -2.05 2.24 20.54
CA GLY A 60 -2.61 3.16 21.53
C GLY A 60 -1.67 4.26 22.00
N LEU A 61 -0.38 4.20 21.64
CA LEU A 61 0.69 5.14 22.06
C LEU A 61 0.85 5.31 23.58
N GLN A 62 0.22 4.43 24.36
CA GLN A 62 0.28 4.37 25.82
C GLN A 62 1.03 3.11 26.24
N ARG A 63 1.38 3.02 27.52
CA ARG A 63 1.96 1.80 28.11
C ARG A 63 1.13 0.58 27.73
N ALA A 64 1.79 -0.47 27.23
CA ALA A 64 1.09 -1.68 26.82
C ALA A 64 0.55 -2.44 28.03
N VAL A 65 -0.76 -2.70 28.02
CA VAL A 65 -1.45 -3.60 28.95
C VAL A 65 -1.43 -4.98 28.32
N ASP A 66 -0.99 -6.00 29.08
CA ASP A 66 -0.72 -7.35 28.58
C ASP A 66 0.05 -7.34 27.25
N PRO A 67 1.32 -6.90 27.28
CA PRO A 67 2.07 -6.63 26.07
C PRO A 67 2.24 -7.89 25.22
N VAL A 68 1.89 -7.79 23.94
CA VAL A 68 2.09 -8.84 22.93
C VAL A 68 2.99 -8.35 21.81
N VAL A 69 3.83 -9.24 21.28
CA VAL A 69 4.72 -8.96 20.16
C VAL A 69 4.27 -9.67 18.90
N SER A 70 4.27 -8.91 17.81
CA SER A 70 4.13 -9.43 16.45
C SER A 70 5.45 -10.02 15.93
N PRO A 71 5.43 -10.93 14.94
CA PRO A 71 6.65 -11.44 14.30
C PRO A 71 7.53 -10.36 13.67
N SER A 72 6.93 -9.21 13.33
CA SER A 72 7.62 -8.01 12.83
C SER A 72 8.40 -7.23 13.90
N GLY A 73 8.25 -7.57 15.18
CA GLY A 73 8.94 -6.91 16.28
C GLY A 73 8.21 -5.70 16.87
N HIS A 74 6.92 -5.51 16.60
CA HIS A 74 6.14 -4.42 17.20
C HIS A 74 5.38 -4.90 18.44
N ILE A 75 5.37 -4.06 19.48
CA ILE A 75 4.65 -4.27 20.75
C ILE A 75 3.26 -3.65 20.66
N TYR A 76 2.25 -4.40 21.10
CA TYR A 76 0.86 -3.95 21.20
C TYR A 76 0.28 -4.32 22.56
N SER A 77 -0.74 -3.59 22.99
CA SER A 77 -1.67 -4.08 24.00
C SER A 77 -2.53 -5.18 23.38
N LYS A 78 -2.82 -6.22 24.15
CA LYS A 78 -3.58 -7.39 23.67
C LYS A 78 -4.96 -7.01 23.13
N GLU A 79 -5.67 -6.14 23.83
CA GLU A 79 -7.02 -5.65 23.46
C GLU A 79 -6.98 -4.87 22.13
N ALA A 80 -6.13 -3.84 22.06
CA ALA A 80 -6.03 -2.96 20.89
C ALA A 80 -5.69 -3.71 19.59
N ILE A 81 -4.79 -4.71 19.64
CA ILE A 81 -4.46 -5.49 18.44
C ILE A 81 -5.57 -6.49 18.07
N TYR A 82 -6.36 -6.95 19.04
CA TYR A 82 -7.49 -7.85 18.77
C TYR A 82 -8.64 -7.10 18.10
N GLU A 83 -8.99 -5.91 18.61
CA GLU A 83 -9.97 -5.02 17.98
C GLU A 83 -9.59 -4.70 16.53
N TYR A 84 -8.33 -4.32 16.30
CA TYR A 84 -7.81 -4.08 14.95
C TYR A 84 -7.96 -5.31 14.04
N LEU A 85 -7.60 -6.50 14.54
CA LEU A 85 -7.67 -7.72 13.75
C LEU A 85 -9.11 -8.14 13.43
N LEU A 86 -10.05 -7.93 14.35
CA LEU A 86 -11.47 -8.18 14.13
C LEU A 86 -12.02 -7.25 13.04
N ALA A 87 -11.78 -5.93 13.16
CA ALA A 87 -12.20 -4.95 12.16
C ALA A 87 -11.63 -5.28 10.76
N LYS A 88 -10.34 -5.66 10.68
CA LYS A 88 -9.72 -6.06 9.41
C LYS A 88 -10.21 -7.40 8.87
N GLN A 89 -10.66 -8.32 9.71
CA GLN A 89 -11.29 -9.55 9.26
C GLN A 89 -12.66 -9.28 8.65
N GLU A 90 -13.47 -8.41 9.26
CA GLU A 90 -14.76 -8.00 8.72
C GLU A 90 -14.62 -7.25 7.39
N GLU A 91 -13.67 -6.31 7.28
CA GLU A 91 -13.36 -5.64 6.00
C GLU A 91 -12.96 -6.65 4.92
N LEU A 92 -12.09 -7.62 5.24
CA LEU A 92 -11.69 -8.65 4.29
C LEU A 92 -12.82 -9.61 3.92
N ALA A 93 -13.72 -9.92 4.85
CA ALA A 93 -14.90 -10.73 4.57
C ALA A 93 -15.83 -10.00 3.58
N LYS A 94 -16.05 -8.70 3.75
CA LYS A 94 -16.81 -7.86 2.82
C LYS A 94 -16.15 -7.81 1.45
N MET A 95 -14.83 -7.59 1.40
CA MET A 95 -14.08 -7.58 0.14
C MET A 95 -14.12 -8.93 -0.57
N ARG A 96 -14.06 -10.06 0.16
CA ARG A 96 -14.19 -11.41 -0.39
C ARG A 96 -15.57 -11.66 -0.95
N ALA A 97 -16.62 -11.31 -0.22
CA ALA A 97 -17.99 -11.47 -0.71
C ALA A 97 -18.23 -10.65 -1.99
N ALA A 98 -17.70 -9.43 -2.08
CA ALA A 98 -17.77 -8.62 -3.29
C ALA A 98 -16.98 -9.26 -4.46
N TRP A 99 -15.78 -9.75 -4.18
CA TRP A 99 -14.95 -10.42 -5.19
C TRP A 99 -15.58 -11.73 -5.69
N GLU A 100 -16.13 -12.56 -4.79
CA GLU A 100 -16.82 -13.81 -5.14
C GLU A 100 -18.06 -13.56 -6.00
N LYS A 101 -18.85 -12.51 -5.68
CA LYS A 101 -19.98 -12.09 -6.54
C LYS A 101 -19.53 -11.69 -7.94
N GLU A 102 -18.47 -10.89 -8.05
CA GLU A 102 -17.92 -10.49 -9.36
C GLU A 102 -17.36 -11.69 -10.14
N GLN A 103 -16.75 -12.67 -9.46
CA GLN A 103 -16.31 -13.92 -10.10
C GLN A 103 -17.49 -14.76 -10.59
N GLN A 104 -18.57 -14.86 -9.80
CA GLN A 104 -19.79 -15.57 -10.20
C GLN A 104 -20.45 -14.92 -11.41
N GLU A 105 -20.60 -13.58 -11.42
CA GLU A 105 -21.15 -12.84 -12.57
C GLU A 105 -20.30 -13.03 -13.82
N LYS A 106 -18.97 -13.02 -13.71
CA LYS A 106 -18.08 -13.31 -14.84
C LYS A 106 -18.24 -14.74 -15.34
N ALA A 107 -18.32 -15.71 -14.44
CA ALA A 107 -18.51 -17.11 -14.80
C ALA A 107 -19.87 -17.37 -15.47
N THR A 108 -20.95 -16.70 -15.03
CA THR A 108 -22.26 -16.80 -15.67
C THR A 108 -22.28 -16.10 -17.03
N GLU A 109 -21.66 -14.92 -17.16
CA GLU A 109 -21.49 -14.23 -18.45
C GLU A 109 -20.67 -15.08 -19.44
N GLU A 110 -19.60 -15.73 -18.98
CA GLU A 110 -18.76 -16.63 -19.80
C GLU A 110 -19.50 -17.92 -20.18
N ALA A 111 -20.26 -18.52 -19.28
CA ALA A 111 -21.08 -19.71 -19.57
C ALA A 111 -22.22 -19.40 -20.55
N PHE A 112 -22.85 -18.23 -20.41
CA PHE A 112 -23.88 -17.77 -21.34
C PHE A 112 -23.29 -17.57 -22.74
N LYS A 113 -22.17 -16.88 -22.87
CA LYS A 113 -21.44 -16.70 -24.15
C LYS A 113 -21.02 -18.04 -24.76
N ALA A 114 -20.50 -18.97 -23.94
CA ALA A 114 -20.12 -20.30 -24.42
C ALA A 114 -21.32 -21.08 -24.97
N SER A 115 -22.47 -21.05 -24.28
CA SER A 115 -23.70 -21.66 -24.76
C SER A 115 -24.21 -21.00 -26.06
N GLU A 116 -24.13 -19.68 -26.18
CA GLU A 116 -24.50 -18.97 -27.41
C GLU A 116 -23.58 -19.34 -28.58
N GLU A 117 -22.27 -19.43 -28.33
CA GLU A 117 -21.30 -19.88 -29.33
C GLU A 117 -21.53 -21.33 -29.76
N GLU A 118 -21.85 -22.22 -28.84
CA GLU A 118 -22.21 -23.61 -29.13
C GLU A 118 -23.49 -23.70 -29.97
N GLN A 119 -24.53 -22.95 -29.59
CA GLN A 119 -25.77 -22.87 -30.35
C GLN A 119 -25.54 -22.30 -31.75
N ALA A 120 -24.73 -21.25 -31.88
CA ALA A 120 -24.37 -20.66 -33.17
C ALA A 120 -23.63 -21.67 -34.06
N LYS A 121 -22.69 -22.46 -33.50
CA LYS A 121 -21.99 -23.53 -34.23
C LYS A 121 -22.96 -24.62 -34.70
N ILE A 122 -23.89 -25.05 -33.85
CA ILE A 122 -24.93 -26.03 -34.23
C ILE A 122 -25.81 -25.47 -35.36
N GLN A 123 -26.25 -24.22 -35.26
CA GLN A 123 -27.06 -23.59 -36.30
C GLN A 123 -26.30 -23.43 -37.61
N GLN A 124 -25.01 -23.08 -37.57
CA GLN A 124 -24.15 -23.05 -38.76
C GLN A 124 -24.04 -24.43 -39.39
N PHE A 125 -23.77 -25.46 -38.58
CA PHE A 125 -23.71 -26.84 -39.06
C PHE A 125 -25.01 -27.30 -39.73
N ILE A 126 -26.17 -26.99 -39.16
CA ILE A 126 -27.48 -27.30 -39.75
C ILE A 126 -27.64 -26.59 -41.11
N LYS A 127 -27.30 -25.30 -41.21
CA LYS A 127 -27.36 -24.54 -42.46
C LYS A 127 -26.43 -25.14 -43.52
N ASP A 128 -25.25 -25.57 -43.12
CA ASP A 128 -24.28 -26.21 -44.02
C ASP A 128 -24.82 -27.55 -44.55
N GLN A 129 -25.39 -28.40 -43.69
CA GLN A 129 -26.03 -29.66 -44.09
C GLN A 129 -27.24 -29.45 -45.01
N GLU A 130 -28.08 -28.44 -44.73
CA GLU A 130 -29.18 -28.06 -45.60
C GLU A 130 -28.69 -27.59 -46.98
N SER A 131 -27.60 -26.81 -47.03
CA SER A 131 -27.02 -26.33 -48.30
C SER A 131 -26.47 -27.50 -49.15
N VAL A 132 -25.85 -28.50 -48.52
CA VAL A 132 -25.36 -29.72 -49.18
C VAL A 132 -26.52 -30.58 -49.68
N SER A 133 -27.60 -30.68 -48.91
CA SER A 133 -28.82 -31.40 -49.32
C SER A 133 -29.56 -30.71 -50.46
N ARG A 134 -29.57 -29.37 -50.51
CA ARG A 134 -30.13 -28.60 -51.64
C ARG A 134 -29.31 -28.76 -52.92
N LYS A 135 -27.98 -28.84 -52.84
CA LYS A 135 -27.10 -29.15 -53.99
C LYS A 135 -27.28 -30.57 -54.57
N ARG A 136 -27.97 -31.48 -53.86
CA ARG A 136 -28.26 -32.84 -54.32
C ARG A 136 -29.66 -33.04 -54.91
N LYS A 137 -30.49 -31.99 -54.99
CA LYS A 137 -31.78 -32.05 -55.72
C LYS A 137 -31.61 -31.49 -57.14
N ASN A 138 -31.54 -32.40 -58.11
CA ASN A 138 -31.75 -32.27 -59.56
C ASN A 138 -31.20 -31.03 -60.32
N PRO A 139 -30.20 -31.20 -61.21
CA PRO A 139 -29.74 -30.18 -62.15
C PRO A 139 -30.69 -30.01 -63.37
N SER A 140 -32.01 -29.97 -63.17
CA SER A 140 -32.97 -29.92 -64.27
C SER A 140 -33.96 -28.74 -64.24
N GLN A 141 -33.85 -27.80 -63.29
CA GLN A 141 -34.78 -26.65 -63.22
C GLN A 141 -34.13 -25.28 -62.96
N GLU A 142 -32.82 -25.13 -63.08
CA GLU A 142 -32.15 -23.82 -62.87
C GLU A 142 -32.25 -22.84 -64.05
N LYS A 143 -32.86 -23.23 -65.19
CA LYS A 143 -32.95 -22.33 -66.38
C LYS A 143 -34.20 -21.45 -66.47
N LYS A 144 -35.11 -21.44 -65.48
CA LYS A 144 -36.37 -20.65 -65.60
C LYS A 144 -36.57 -19.51 -64.59
N ASP A 145 -35.76 -19.41 -63.53
CA ASP A 145 -35.97 -18.39 -62.49
C ASP A 145 -34.97 -17.21 -62.52
N VAL A 146 -33.95 -17.25 -63.38
CA VAL A 146 -33.04 -16.11 -63.63
C VAL A 146 -33.71 -15.02 -64.49
N MET A 147 -34.75 -15.35 -65.26
CA MET A 147 -35.39 -14.41 -66.20
C MET A 147 -36.52 -13.56 -65.58
N LYS A 148 -37.08 -13.94 -64.41
CA LYS A 148 -38.30 -13.28 -63.87
C LYS A 148 -38.06 -12.31 -62.71
N LYS A 149 -36.81 -12.13 -62.27
CA LYS A 149 -36.45 -11.18 -61.18
C LYS A 149 -35.77 -9.89 -61.66
N PHE A 150 -35.61 -9.71 -62.98
CA PHE A 150 -35.07 -8.49 -63.58
C PHE A 150 -36.14 -7.47 -64.01
N LEU A 151 -37.44 -7.80 -63.92
CA LEU A 151 -38.53 -7.01 -64.53
C LEU A 151 -39.58 -6.44 -63.55
N TYR A 152 -39.35 -6.46 -62.25
CA TYR A 152 -40.22 -5.74 -61.30
C TYR A 152 -39.39 -4.99 -60.24
N ALA A 153 -38.85 -3.84 -60.64
CA ALA A 153 -38.41 -2.79 -59.75
C ALA A 153 -39.42 -1.63 -59.85
N PRO A 154 -40.29 -1.40 -58.85
CA PRO A 154 -41.08 -0.18 -58.82
C PRO A 154 -40.17 0.99 -58.44
N LYS A 155 -39.90 1.88 -59.41
CA LYS A 155 -39.35 3.22 -59.17
C LYS A 155 -40.37 4.02 -58.35
N LYS A 156 -40.08 4.27 -57.08
CA LYS A 156 -40.72 5.36 -56.33
C LYS A 156 -39.75 6.53 -56.29
N ALA A 157 -40.20 7.62 -56.90
CA ALA A 157 -39.64 8.95 -56.79
C ALA A 157 -39.78 9.47 -55.34
N GLY A 158 -38.73 10.13 -54.87
CA GLY A 158 -38.62 10.67 -53.51
C GLY A 158 -37.16 10.76 -53.09
N GLU A 159 -36.38 11.59 -53.78
CA GLU A 159 -35.00 11.91 -53.41
C GLU A 159 -34.98 12.66 -52.08
N ILE A 160 -34.65 11.93 -51.01
CA ILE A 160 -33.81 12.44 -49.94
C ILE A 160 -32.46 11.77 -50.20
N MET A 161 -31.39 12.54 -50.40
CA MET A 161 -30.04 12.02 -50.62
C MET A 161 -29.68 11.03 -49.51
N GLN A 162 -29.78 9.73 -49.80
CA GLN A 162 -29.33 8.67 -48.92
C GLN A 162 -28.00 8.18 -49.46
N ASP A 163 -26.92 8.49 -48.73
CA ASP A 163 -25.59 7.95 -49.01
C ASP A 163 -25.64 6.41 -49.10
N PRO A 164 -24.89 5.79 -50.04
CA PRO A 164 -24.87 4.34 -50.29
C PRO A 164 -24.10 3.56 -49.22
N LYS A 165 -24.00 4.10 -48.01
CA LYS A 165 -23.38 3.40 -46.88
C LYS A 165 -24.39 2.48 -46.23
N SER A 166 -24.00 1.24 -45.99
CA SER A 166 -24.81 0.26 -45.27
C SER A 166 -25.20 0.82 -43.89
N LYS A 167 -26.34 0.42 -43.33
CA LYS A 167 -26.79 0.91 -42.00
C LYS A 167 -25.72 0.73 -40.93
N GLU A 168 -24.92 -0.33 -41.05
CA GLU A 168 -23.81 -0.66 -40.16
C GLU A 168 -22.62 0.30 -40.29
N GLU A 169 -22.31 0.77 -41.50
CA GLU A 169 -21.26 1.77 -41.73
C GLU A 169 -21.64 3.12 -41.15
N LYS A 170 -22.91 3.53 -41.29
CA LYS A 170 -23.41 4.77 -40.68
C LYS A 170 -23.34 4.70 -39.15
N GLN A 171 -23.66 3.56 -38.56
CA GLN A 171 -23.53 3.36 -37.12
C GLN A 171 -22.07 3.36 -36.63
N LYS A 172 -21.12 2.82 -37.40
CA LYS A 172 -19.69 2.91 -37.07
C LYS A 172 -19.14 4.33 -37.20
N ASP A 173 -19.57 5.06 -38.22
CA ASP A 173 -19.23 6.47 -38.41
C ASP A 173 -19.79 7.32 -37.26
N LEU A 174 -21.05 7.08 -36.85
CA LEU A 174 -21.67 7.67 -35.66
C LEU A 174 -20.91 7.30 -34.39
N GLN A 175 -20.61 6.03 -34.15
CA GLN A 175 -19.85 5.60 -32.97
C GLN A 175 -18.47 6.29 -32.87
N ARG A 176 -17.84 6.59 -34.01
CA ARG A 176 -16.56 7.31 -34.08
C ARG A 176 -16.71 8.80 -33.81
N THR A 177 -17.77 9.44 -34.28
CA THR A 177 -17.99 10.89 -34.14
C THR A 177 -18.72 11.27 -32.85
N SER A 178 -19.56 10.37 -32.32
CA SER A 178 -20.43 10.62 -31.19
C SER A 178 -20.21 9.66 -30.01
N PHE A 179 -18.97 9.61 -29.54
CA PHE A 179 -18.52 8.93 -28.32
C PHE A 179 -19.31 9.25 -27.04
N TRP A 180 -20.00 10.38 -27.02
CA TRP A 180 -20.73 10.96 -25.90
C TRP A 180 -22.20 10.51 -25.81
N LEU A 181 -22.70 9.80 -26.82
CA LEU A 181 -24.00 9.14 -26.80
C LEU A 181 -23.92 7.86 -25.94
N PRO A 182 -24.84 7.62 -24.98
CA PRO A 182 -24.76 6.50 -24.02
C PRO A 182 -24.55 5.12 -24.66
N GLU A 183 -25.12 4.88 -25.84
CA GLU A 183 -24.99 3.62 -26.60
C GLU A 183 -23.57 3.37 -27.15
N PHE A 184 -22.80 4.45 -27.36
CA PHE A 184 -21.47 4.42 -27.98
C PHE A 184 -20.35 4.80 -27.01
N THR A 185 -20.70 5.20 -25.78
CA THR A 185 -19.71 5.36 -24.71
C THR A 185 -19.01 4.01 -24.48
N PRO A 186 -17.68 3.94 -24.46
CA PRO A 186 -16.99 2.74 -24.04
C PRO A 186 -17.40 2.51 -22.59
N ALA A 187 -18.09 1.40 -22.33
CA ALA A 187 -18.43 1.01 -20.98
C ALA A 187 -17.15 1.12 -20.13
N ALA A 188 -17.19 1.93 -19.07
CA ALA A 188 -16.07 2.06 -18.16
C ALA A 188 -15.67 0.65 -17.76
N LYS A 189 -14.41 0.26 -18.04
CA LYS A 189 -13.90 -1.06 -17.70
C LYS A 189 -14.20 -1.25 -16.21
N LYS A 190 -15.13 -2.16 -15.86
CA LYS A 190 -15.46 -2.47 -14.47
C LYS A 190 -14.12 -2.66 -13.76
N GLN A 191 -13.84 -1.86 -12.72
CA GLN A 191 -12.57 -1.94 -12.02
C GLN A 191 -12.39 -3.39 -11.58
N LYS A 192 -11.40 -4.08 -12.15
CA LYS A 192 -11.17 -5.49 -11.87
C LYS A 192 -10.85 -5.60 -10.38
N VAL A 193 -11.76 -6.13 -9.58
CA VAL A 193 -11.53 -6.29 -8.15
C VAL A 193 -10.39 -7.28 -8.00
N GLU A 194 -9.27 -6.81 -7.44
CA GLU A 194 -8.12 -7.67 -7.18
C GLU A 194 -8.49 -8.74 -6.16
N ALA A 195 -7.85 -9.91 -6.27
CA ALA A 195 -8.08 -11.00 -5.34
C ALA A 195 -7.74 -10.54 -3.92
N PRO A 196 -8.71 -10.51 -2.99
CA PRO A 196 -8.47 -10.00 -1.65
C PRO A 196 -7.48 -10.89 -0.90
N PRO A 197 -6.58 -10.31 -0.09
CA PRO A 197 -5.57 -11.09 0.61
C PRO A 197 -6.19 -12.08 1.59
N LYS A 198 -5.59 -13.28 1.68
CA LYS A 198 -6.06 -14.36 2.56
C LYS A 198 -5.94 -14.02 4.06
N ARG A 199 -5.06 -13.09 4.44
CA ARG A 199 -4.79 -12.76 5.84
C ARG A 199 -4.84 -11.24 6.04
N PRO A 200 -5.32 -10.76 7.20
CA PRO A 200 -5.28 -9.34 7.52
C PRO A 200 -3.83 -8.85 7.58
N PRO A 201 -3.55 -7.65 7.03
CA PRO A 201 -2.24 -7.04 7.14
C PRO A 201 -1.99 -6.61 8.59
N SER A 202 -0.73 -6.61 9.02
CA SER A 202 -0.34 -6.00 10.29
C SER A 202 -0.47 -4.47 10.21
N PRO A 203 -0.78 -3.76 11.31
CA PRO A 203 -1.01 -2.32 11.28
C PRO A 203 0.19 -1.50 10.78
N PHE A 204 1.42 -1.93 11.11
CA PHE A 204 2.63 -1.17 10.77
C PHE A 204 3.47 -1.82 9.66
N SER A 205 3.64 -3.14 9.68
CA SER A 205 4.54 -3.81 8.72
C SER A 205 3.87 -4.23 7.41
N ARG A 206 2.54 -4.08 7.31
CA ARG A 206 1.66 -4.58 6.22
C ARG A 206 1.82 -6.07 5.87
N ARG A 207 2.67 -6.82 6.59
CA ARG A 207 2.82 -8.26 6.43
C ARG A 207 1.59 -8.99 6.96
N PRO A 208 1.24 -10.15 6.40
CA PRO A 208 0.09 -10.91 6.87
C PRO A 208 0.28 -11.35 8.32
N LEU A 209 -0.72 -11.09 9.16
CA LEU A 209 -0.69 -11.36 10.60
C LEU A 209 -1.86 -12.26 11.02
N ARG A 210 -1.64 -13.17 11.97
CA ARG A 210 -2.69 -13.98 12.60
C ARG A 210 -2.61 -13.86 14.12
N LEU A 211 -3.72 -14.16 14.79
CA LEU A 211 -3.78 -14.17 16.26
C LEU A 211 -2.74 -15.09 16.91
N LYS A 212 -2.53 -16.29 16.35
CA LYS A 212 -1.51 -17.27 16.83
C LYS A 212 -0.07 -16.80 16.66
N ASP A 213 0.15 -15.79 15.81
CA ASP A 213 1.49 -15.25 15.56
C ASP A 213 1.86 -14.18 16.61
N LEU A 214 0.89 -13.68 17.39
CA LEU A 214 1.10 -12.79 18.54
C LEU A 214 1.57 -13.60 19.75
N VAL A 215 2.60 -13.11 20.43
CA VAL A 215 3.22 -13.80 21.57
C VAL A 215 3.26 -12.85 22.78
N PRO A 216 2.78 -13.28 23.96
CA PRO A 216 2.84 -12.45 25.16
C PRO A 216 4.28 -12.25 25.64
N ILE A 217 4.58 -11.06 26.13
CA ILE A 217 5.88 -10.67 26.67
C ILE A 217 5.82 -10.56 28.19
N LYS A 218 6.87 -10.98 28.88
CA LYS A 218 7.10 -10.65 30.29
C LYS A 218 8.02 -9.45 30.36
N LEU A 219 7.50 -8.24 30.51
CA LEU A 219 8.31 -7.03 30.72
C LEU A 219 8.61 -6.85 32.21
N LYS A 220 9.90 -6.66 32.57
CA LYS A 220 10.30 -6.26 33.93
C LYS A 220 10.36 -4.74 34.02
N VAL A 221 9.73 -4.19 35.04
CA VAL A 221 9.74 -2.75 35.35
C VAL A 221 10.89 -2.47 36.31
N LEU A 222 11.54 -1.31 36.15
CA LEU A 222 12.56 -0.82 37.07
C LEU A 222 11.91 -0.48 38.42
N GLU A 223 12.51 -0.96 39.51
CA GLU A 223 12.12 -0.61 40.86
C GLU A 223 12.24 0.91 41.08
N GLY A 224 11.21 1.54 41.66
CA GLY A 224 11.15 2.98 41.90
C GLY A 224 10.45 3.81 40.80
N THR A 225 10.06 3.22 39.66
CA THR A 225 9.21 3.90 38.66
C THR A 225 7.88 3.19 38.48
N SER A 226 6.84 3.68 39.13
CA SER A 226 5.46 3.21 39.01
C SER A 226 4.57 4.28 38.36
N GLY A 227 3.57 3.86 37.60
CA GLY A 227 2.64 4.77 36.90
C GLY A 227 2.89 4.91 35.39
N ARG A 228 2.67 6.13 34.87
CA ARG A 228 2.73 6.46 33.43
C ARG A 228 4.16 6.47 32.87
N GLU A 229 5.17 6.68 33.72
CA GLU A 229 6.60 6.73 33.34
C GLU A 229 7.38 5.47 33.75
N ALA A 230 6.74 4.30 33.69
CA ALA A 230 7.40 3.04 34.01
C ALA A 230 8.55 2.77 33.03
N LYS A 231 9.78 2.69 33.56
CA LYS A 231 10.98 2.35 32.78
C LYS A 231 11.16 0.83 32.79
N PHE A 232 11.45 0.25 31.63
CA PHE A 232 11.62 -1.20 31.49
C PHE A 232 13.09 -1.60 31.47
N VAL A 233 13.35 -2.82 31.92
CA VAL A 233 14.68 -3.32 32.18
C VAL A 233 14.94 -4.63 31.45
N CYS A 234 16.17 -4.80 30.98
CA CYS A 234 16.63 -6.07 30.43
C CYS A 234 16.70 -7.14 31.53
N GLN A 235 16.12 -8.31 31.28
CA GLN A 235 16.01 -9.37 32.28
C GLN A 235 17.32 -10.06 32.63
N VAL A 236 18.37 -9.88 31.81
CA VAL A 236 19.70 -10.45 32.04
C VAL A 236 20.65 -9.43 32.65
N SER A 237 20.72 -8.23 32.07
CA SER A 237 21.71 -7.22 32.49
C SER A 237 21.23 -6.26 33.56
N GLY A 238 19.94 -6.21 33.86
CA GLY A 238 19.39 -5.20 34.79
C GLY A 238 19.48 -3.76 34.26
N LYS A 239 19.93 -3.54 33.02
CA LYS A 239 20.04 -2.20 32.42
C LYS A 239 18.70 -1.72 31.88
N GLN A 240 18.42 -0.43 32.09
CA GLN A 240 17.24 0.23 31.53
C GLN A 240 17.28 0.23 29.99
N ILE A 241 16.15 -0.14 29.37
CA ILE A 241 15.97 -0.13 27.93
C ILE A 241 15.41 1.24 27.53
N THR A 242 16.22 2.05 26.88
CA THR A 242 15.83 3.34 26.29
C THR A 242 15.82 3.27 24.76
N TYR A 243 17.00 3.26 24.14
CA TYR A 243 17.18 3.29 22.68
C TYR A 243 17.84 2.02 22.11
N GLN A 244 18.35 1.15 22.99
CA GLN A 244 19.15 0.02 22.58
C GLN A 244 18.29 -1.02 21.83
N ASP A 245 18.87 -1.69 20.84
CA ASP A 245 18.21 -2.80 20.16
C ASP A 245 17.90 -3.92 21.16
N THR A 246 16.66 -4.39 21.16
CA THR A 246 16.22 -5.48 22.03
C THR A 246 15.76 -6.70 21.26
N VAL A 247 15.95 -7.86 21.85
CA VAL A 247 15.62 -9.17 21.32
C VAL A 247 14.64 -9.85 22.25
N PHE A 248 13.56 -10.33 21.67
CA PHE A 248 12.53 -11.11 22.32
C PHE A 248 12.64 -12.58 21.94
N LEU A 249 12.55 -13.46 22.93
CA LEU A 249 12.50 -14.91 22.73
C LEU A 249 11.07 -15.43 22.83
N ARG A 250 10.53 -15.94 21.72
CA ARG A 250 9.15 -16.44 21.62
C ARG A 250 8.82 -17.60 22.58
N ASN A 251 9.79 -18.47 22.86
CA ASN A 251 9.53 -19.67 23.69
C ASN A 251 9.46 -19.37 25.19
N THR A 252 10.13 -18.31 25.62
CA THR A 252 10.32 -18.00 27.05
C THR A 252 9.59 -16.72 27.46
N GLY A 253 9.26 -15.86 26.50
CA GLY A 253 8.64 -14.56 26.76
C GLY A 253 9.62 -13.52 27.30
N VAL A 254 10.93 -13.81 27.24
CA VAL A 254 11.99 -13.01 27.85
C VAL A 254 12.51 -11.96 26.86
N VAL A 255 12.76 -10.74 27.36
CA VAL A 255 13.33 -9.62 26.61
C VAL A 255 14.75 -9.32 27.09
N MET A 256 15.66 -9.22 26.13
CA MET A 256 17.08 -8.97 26.36
C MET A 256 17.61 -7.88 25.45
N LEU A 257 18.71 -7.23 25.84
CA LEU A 257 19.47 -6.39 24.91
C LEU A 257 20.13 -7.26 23.84
N LYS A 258 20.29 -6.71 22.64
CA LYS A 258 20.98 -7.38 21.53
C LYS A 258 22.42 -7.75 21.88
N LYS A 259 23.14 -6.92 22.64
CA LYS A 259 24.48 -7.24 23.15
C LYS A 259 24.49 -8.52 23.99
N CYS A 260 23.60 -8.59 24.99
CA CYS A 260 23.47 -9.77 25.85
C CYS A 260 22.99 -11.01 25.08
N TYR A 261 22.13 -10.83 24.07
CA TYR A 261 21.72 -11.92 23.20
C TYR A 261 22.90 -12.47 22.40
N ASP A 262 23.76 -11.60 21.89
CA ASP A 262 24.89 -11.96 21.04
C ASP A 262 25.99 -12.68 21.80
N GLU A 263 26.27 -12.23 23.02
CA GLU A 263 27.32 -12.81 23.88
C GLU A 263 26.88 -14.12 24.56
N LEU A 264 25.65 -14.18 25.09
CA LEU A 264 25.23 -15.28 25.96
C LEU A 264 24.31 -16.28 25.26
N ALA A 265 23.34 -15.79 24.49
CA ALA A 265 22.24 -16.61 24.00
C ALA A 265 22.51 -17.18 22.58
N LYS A 266 23.22 -16.46 21.72
CA LYS A 266 23.59 -16.95 20.37
C LYS A 266 24.54 -18.16 20.40
N PRO A 267 25.61 -18.19 21.23
CA PRO A 267 26.56 -19.32 21.21
C PRO A 267 25.94 -20.61 21.76
N THR A 268 25.20 -20.49 22.86
CA THR A 268 24.61 -21.63 23.57
C THR A 268 23.23 -22.03 23.04
N MET A 269 22.61 -21.20 22.19
CA MET A 269 21.24 -21.35 21.67
C MET A 269 20.22 -21.66 22.79
N THR A 270 20.49 -21.12 23.98
CA THR A 270 19.76 -21.41 25.21
C THR A 270 19.48 -20.10 25.94
N CYS A 271 18.27 -19.97 26.48
CA CYS A 271 17.89 -18.75 27.18
C CYS A 271 18.62 -18.66 28.54
N PRO A 272 19.38 -17.58 28.82
CA PRO A 272 20.17 -17.48 30.05
C PRO A 272 19.32 -17.38 31.33
N VAL A 273 18.07 -16.92 31.23
CA VAL A 273 17.18 -16.75 32.40
C VAL A 273 16.38 -18.01 32.72
N THR A 274 16.02 -18.81 31.70
CA THR A 274 15.07 -19.92 31.86
C THR A 274 15.66 -21.29 31.50
N GLY A 275 16.89 -21.34 30.98
CA GLY A 275 17.56 -22.58 30.56
C GLY A 275 16.93 -23.29 29.35
N LYS A 276 15.87 -22.72 28.74
CA LYS A 276 15.19 -23.37 27.60
C LYS A 276 15.96 -23.15 26.30
N LYS A 277 16.19 -24.24 25.56
CA LYS A 277 16.77 -24.21 24.21
C LYS A 277 15.82 -23.51 23.23
N PHE A 278 16.35 -22.72 22.32
CA PHE A 278 15.57 -22.03 21.30
C PHE A 278 16.25 -22.10 19.93
N LYS A 279 15.45 -22.01 18.87
CA LYS A 279 15.92 -21.91 17.47
C LYS A 279 16.03 -20.44 17.07
N LYS A 280 16.85 -20.14 16.05
CA LYS A 280 17.03 -18.78 15.51
C LYS A 280 15.70 -18.12 15.13
N LYS A 281 14.73 -18.90 14.62
CA LYS A 281 13.37 -18.43 14.26
C LYS A 281 12.57 -17.86 15.44
N HIS A 282 12.89 -18.25 16.66
CA HIS A 282 12.19 -17.79 17.87
C HIS A 282 12.78 -16.49 18.45
N ALA A 283 13.93 -16.03 17.93
CA ALA A 283 14.50 -14.75 18.29
C ALA A 283 13.93 -13.67 17.37
N ILE A 284 13.15 -12.75 17.95
CA ILE A 284 12.51 -11.65 17.25
C ILE A 284 13.20 -10.37 17.71
N LEU A 285 13.72 -9.58 16.77
CA LEU A 285 14.22 -8.25 17.06
C LEU A 285 13.02 -7.33 17.29
N ILE A 286 12.91 -6.75 18.47
CA ILE A 286 11.90 -5.72 18.72
C ILE A 286 12.36 -4.47 18.00
N LYS A 287 11.47 -3.89 17.19
CA LYS A 287 11.74 -2.65 16.50
C LYS A 287 11.58 -1.50 17.48
N ASN A 288 12.64 -0.70 17.57
CA ASN A 288 12.55 0.61 18.20
C ASN A 288 11.85 1.56 17.25
N ASP A 289 11.08 2.48 17.83
CA ASP A 289 10.29 3.40 17.04
C ASP A 289 11.12 4.57 16.54
N GLY A 290 11.03 4.79 15.23
CA GLY A 290 11.43 6.03 14.58
C GLY A 290 10.29 7.03 14.58
N THR A 291 10.61 8.31 14.51
CA THR A 291 9.64 9.33 14.14
C THR A 291 9.31 9.15 12.65
N GLY A 292 8.11 9.53 12.21
CA GLY A 292 7.61 9.25 10.85
C GLY A 292 8.49 9.71 9.68
N PHE A 293 9.53 10.50 9.95
CA PHE A 293 10.47 11.06 8.99
C PHE A 293 11.89 10.49 9.07
N ALA A 294 12.20 9.62 10.05
CA ALA A 294 13.54 9.10 10.25
C ALA A 294 13.52 7.65 10.74
N SER A 295 14.26 6.79 10.03
CA SER A 295 14.58 5.45 10.51
C SER A 295 15.38 5.51 11.82
N THR A 296 15.26 4.46 12.62
CA THR A 296 15.94 4.29 13.92
C THR A 296 17.35 4.89 13.94
N GLY A 297 17.57 5.89 14.80
CA GLY A 297 18.88 6.53 15.00
C GLY A 297 19.11 7.84 14.25
N ASN A 298 18.37 8.09 13.17
CA ASN A 298 18.38 9.41 12.54
C ASN A 298 17.49 10.35 13.36
N VAL A 299 18.12 11.32 14.01
CA VAL A 299 17.44 12.33 14.82
C VAL A 299 17.03 13.52 13.95
N ILE A 300 17.35 13.51 12.66
CA ILE A 300 17.10 14.61 11.74
C ILE A 300 15.83 14.31 10.95
N ALA A 301 14.74 15.03 11.24
CA ALA A 301 13.57 15.05 10.37
C ALA A 301 13.84 16.02 9.21
N LYS A 302 13.54 15.58 7.99
CA LYS A 302 13.60 16.41 6.79
C LYS A 302 12.19 16.69 6.30
N GLN A 303 11.84 17.96 6.17
CA GLN A 303 10.66 18.40 5.46
C GLN A 303 11.10 18.87 4.08
N TRP A 304 10.54 18.24 3.04
CA TRP A 304 10.75 18.64 1.66
C TRP A 304 9.82 19.83 1.37
N GLY A 305 10.41 21.01 1.17
CA GLY A 305 9.71 22.19 0.67
C GLY A 305 9.80 22.29 -0.85
N GLU A 306 9.02 23.19 -1.42
CA GLU A 306 9.05 23.49 -2.86
C GLU A 306 10.42 24.07 -3.26
N ALA A 307 10.91 23.64 -4.42
CA ALA A 307 12.11 24.17 -5.03
C ALA A 307 11.72 25.33 -5.96
N LEU A 308 12.38 26.48 -5.79
CA LEU A 308 12.27 27.56 -6.77
C LEU A 308 12.98 27.11 -8.05
N MET A 309 12.24 26.91 -9.14
CA MET A 309 12.82 26.89 -10.48
C MET A 309 13.27 28.33 -10.77
N ASN A 310 14.57 28.51 -11.00
CA ASN A 310 15.11 29.78 -11.50
C ASN A 310 14.89 29.88 -13.00
#